data_AF-D0GMR8-F1
#
_entry.id   AF-D0GMR8-F1
#
_cell.length_a   1.000
_cell.length_b   1.000
_cell.length_c   1.000
_cell.angle_alpha   90.00
_cell.angle_beta   90.00
_cell.angle_gamma   90.00
#
_symmetry.space_group_name_H-M   'P 1'
#
loop_
_entity.id
_entity.type
_entity.pdbx_description
1 polymer ?
#
loop_
_entity_poly.entity_id
_entity_poly.type
_entity_poly.pdbx_seq_one_letter_code
_entity_poly.pdbx_strand_id
1 'polypeptide(L)' 'MGKYYLTSEKRFLVKIVKDIAWEYNFITKKWNENFYWWDKIFVDSYTDFEEITEEQAQKIIKGERYAVN' A
#
# COMPACT_ATOMS: atom_id res chain seq x y z
N MET A 1 0.79 13.60 -6.75
CA MET A 1 1.13 12.89 -5.50
C MET A 1 0.14 11.76 -5.33
N GLY A 2 0.62 10.53 -5.12
CA GLY A 2 -0.24 9.36 -4.88
C GLY A 2 -0.48 9.16 -3.39
N LYS A 3 -1.56 8.46 -3.04
CA LYS A 3 -1.81 8.04 -1.66
C LYS A 3 -1.20 6.65 -1.44
N TYR A 4 -0.73 6.38 -0.23
CA TYR A 4 -0.13 5.10 0.13
C TYR A 4 -0.93 4.46 1.26
N TYR A 5 -1.07 3.14 1.19
CA TYR A 5 -1.87 2.36 2.12
C TYR A 5 -1.10 1.12 2.54
N LEU A 6 -1.22 0.76 3.82
CA LEU A 6 -0.71 -0.48 4.36
C LEU A 6 -1.87 -1.26 4.95
N THR A 7 -1.95 -2.54 4.62
CA THR A 7 -2.95 -3.43 5.25
C THR A 7 -2.71 -3.56 6.76
N SER A 8 -3.75 -3.80 7.56
CA SER A 8 -3.65 -3.99 9.03
C SER A 8 -2.65 -5.09 9.42
N GLU A 9 -2.56 -6.16 8.64
CA GLU A 9 -1.59 -7.24 8.82
C GLU A 9 -0.16 -6.87 8.36
N LYS A 10 0.03 -5.67 7.80
CA LYS A 10 1.29 -5.13 7.24
C LYS A 10 1.91 -6.02 6.17
N ARG A 11 1.09 -6.79 5.46
CA ARG A 11 1.51 -7.72 4.42
C ARG A 11 1.62 -7.06 3.06
N PHE A 12 0.67 -6.18 2.77
CA PHE A 12 0.55 -5.52 1.47
C PHE A 12 0.71 -4.02 1.59
N LEU A 13 1.64 -3.50 0.80
CA LEU A 13 1.85 -2.07 0.58
C LEU A 13 1.21 -1.70 -0.76
N VAL A 14 0.25 -0.78 -0.71
CA VAL A 14 -0.53 -0.35 -1.86
C VAL A 14 -0.33 1.14 -2.07
N LYS A 15 -0.35 1.59 -3.32
CA LYS A 15 -0.46 3.02 -3.65
C LYS A 15 -1.56 3.25 -4.67
N ILE A 16 -2.18 4.42 -4.60
CA ILE A 16 -3.15 4.89 -5.58
C ILE A 16 -2.56 6.08 -6.33
N VAL A 17 -2.47 5.97 -7.64
CA VAL A 17 -1.98 7.03 -8.53
C VAL A 17 -2.94 7.16 -9.70
N LYS A 18 -3.55 8.35 -9.88
CA LYS A 18 -4.54 8.63 -10.93
C LYS A 18 -5.66 7.58 -10.95
N ASP A 19 -6.21 7.28 -9.78
CA ASP A 19 -7.27 6.28 -9.58
C ASP A 19 -6.91 4.84 -9.99
N ILE A 20 -5.62 4.54 -10.15
CA ILE A 20 -5.13 3.18 -10.38
C ILE A 20 -4.43 2.69 -9.12
N ALA A 21 -4.82 1.50 -8.66
CA ALA A 21 -4.21 0.83 -7.52
C ALA A 21 -3.01 -0.02 -7.95
N TRP A 22 -1.93 0.08 -7.17
CA TRP A 22 -0.70 -0.66 -7.38
C TRP A 22 -0.28 -1.32 -6.08
N GLU A 23 0.13 -2.59 -6.16
CA GLU A 23 0.71 -3.33 -5.04
C GLU A 23 2.23 -3.42 -5.20
N TYR A 24 2.95 -3.22 -4.11
CA TYR A 24 4.40 -3.45 -4.09
C TYR A 24 4.71 -4.93 -3.85
N ASN A 25 5.37 -5.55 -4.81
CA ASN A 25 5.88 -6.90 -4.66
C ASN A 25 7.30 -6.86 -4.05
N PHE A 26 7.42 -7.31 -2.80
CA PHE A 26 8.70 -7.32 -2.08
C PHE A 26 9.74 -8.30 -2.64
N ILE A 27 9.32 -9.35 -3.35
CA ILE A 27 10.23 -10.35 -3.95
C ILE A 27 10.88 -9.77 -5.22
N THR A 28 10.06 -9.24 -6.13
CA THR A 28 10.55 -8.68 -7.40
C THR A 28 10.98 -7.22 -7.30
N LYS A 29 10.67 -6.57 -6.16
CA LYS A 29 10.93 -5.16 -5.85
C LYS A 29 10.28 -4.18 -6.84
N LYS A 30 9.11 -4.54 -7.36
CA LYS A 30 8.37 -3.76 -8.37
C LYS A 30 6.94 -3.48 -7.92
N TRP A 31 6.41 -2.36 -8.44
CA TRP A 31 4.98 -2.07 -8.35
C TRP A 31 4.25 -2.79 -9.48
N ASN A 32 3.20 -3.52 -9.13
CA ASN A 32 2.30 -4.17 -10.08
C ASN A 32 0.93 -3.53 -9.96
N GLU A 33 0.32 -3.24 -11.10
CA GLU A 33 -1.07 -2.79 -11.15
C GLU A 33 -1.98 -3.89 -10.60
N ASN A 34 -2.92 -3.53 -9.73
CA ASN A 34 -3.78 -4.51 -9.08
C ASN A 34 -5.18 -3.92 -8.80
N PHE A 35 -6.12 -4.23 -9.69
CA PHE A 35 -7.52 -3.79 -9.61
C PHE A 35 -8.26 -4.28 -8.36
N TYR A 36 -7.84 -5.40 -7.77
CA TYR A 36 -8.44 -5.92 -6.54
C TYR A 36 -8.38 -4.89 -5.41
N TRP A 37 -7.25 -4.19 -5.28
CA TRP A 37 -7.09 -3.18 -4.22
C TRP A 37 -7.91 -1.92 -4.48
N TRP A 38 -8.19 -1.59 -5.74
CA TRP A 38 -9.04 -0.44 -6.04
C TRP A 38 -10.46 -0.65 -5.52
N ASP A 39 -11.04 -1.83 -5.81
CA ASP A 39 -12.35 -2.22 -5.31
C ASP A 39 -12.39 -2.28 -3.78
N LYS A 40 -11.36 -2.89 -3.17
CA LYS A 40 -11.29 -3.03 -1.70
C LYS A 40 -11.10 -1.72 -0.93
N ILE A 41 -10.39 -0.74 -1.48
CA ILE A 41 -10.12 0.53 -0.79
C ILE A 41 -11.25 1.54 -0.98
N PHE A 42 -11.85 1.58 -2.18
CA PHE A 42 -12.81 2.65 -2.54
C PHE A 42 -14.28 2.21 -2.55
N VAL A 43 -14.57 0.92 -2.75
CA VAL A 43 -15.94 0.43 -2.94
C VAL A 43 -16.39 -0.41 -1.76
N ASP A 44 -15.56 -1.37 -1.36
CA ASP A 44 -15.83 -2.19 -0.20
C ASP A 44 -15.45 -1.40 1.06
N SER A 45 -16.26 -1.45 2.12
CA SER A 45 -15.91 -0.83 3.42
C SER A 45 -14.84 -1.64 4.14
N TYR A 46 -13.91 -2.22 3.38
CA TYR A 46 -12.86 -3.10 3.84
C TYR A 46 -11.90 -2.26 4.69
N THR A 47 -12.10 -2.33 5.99
CA THR A 47 -11.64 -1.32 6.97
C THR A 47 -10.20 -1.55 7.41
N ASP A 48 -9.49 -2.47 6.76
CA ASP A 48 -8.17 -2.94 7.17
C ASP A 48 -7.02 -2.27 6.41
N PHE A 49 -7.15 -0.98 6.09
CA PHE A 49 -6.06 -0.19 5.52
C PHE A 49 -5.79 1.06 6.34
N GLU A 50 -4.53 1.24 6.68
CA GLU A 50 -4.00 2.48 7.23
C GLU A 50 -3.42 3.31 6.09
N GLU A 51 -3.89 4.55 5.92
CA GLU A 51 -3.23 5.51 5.03
C GLU A 51 -1.89 5.92 5.66
N ILE A 52 -0.80 5.70 4.94
CA ILE A 52 0.56 6.00 5.40
C ILE A 52 1.18 7.11 4.54
N THR A 53 2.17 7.81 5.08
CA THR A 53 2.90 8.81 4.28
C THR A 53 3.85 8.13 3.29
N GLU A 54 4.21 8.85 2.23
CA GLU A 54 5.20 8.38 1.26
C GLU A 54 6.54 8.03 1.91
N GLU A 55 6.99 8.80 2.90
CA GLU A 55 8.22 8.49 3.64
C GLU A 55 8.12 7.15 4.36
N GLN A 56 6.96 6.83 4.94
CA GLN A 56 6.72 5.55 5.61
C GLN A 56 6.77 4.40 4.60
N ALA A 57 6.11 4.57 3.44
CA ALA A 57 6.15 3.61 2.35
C ALA A 57 7.59 3.37 1.84
N GLN A 58 8.40 4.41 1.72
CA GLN A 58 9.80 4.29 1.30
C GLN A 58 10.64 3.54 2.32
N LYS A 59 10.44 3.75 3.62
CA LYS A 59 11.11 2.98 4.68
C LYS A 59 10.77 1.49 4.59
N ILE A 60 9.49 1.17 4.36
CA ILE A 60 9.02 -0.21 4.18
C ILE A 60 9.68 -0.86 2.95
N ILE A 61 9.73 -0.15 1.82
CA ILE A 61 10.38 -0.62 0.58
C ILE A 61 11.88 -0.90 0.79
N LYS A 62 12.55 -0.10 1.63
CA LYS A 62 13.95 -0.29 2.00
C LYS A 62 14.18 -1.42 3.01
N GLY A 63 13.12 -2.00 3.56
CA GLY A 63 13.21 -3.02 4.61
C GLY A 63 13.54 -2.46 5.99
N GLU A 64 13.39 -1.14 6.19
CA GLU A 64 13.53 -0.53 7.49
C GLU A 64 12.33 -0.93 8.37
N ARG A 65 12.62 -1.50 9.54
CA ARG A 65 11.61 -2.09 10.45
C ARG A 65 10.64 -0.99 10.91
N TYR A 66 9.38 -1.10 10.52
CA TYR A 66 8.35 -0.15 10.92
C TYR A 66 7.78 -0.54 12.29
N ALA A 67 8.12 0.22 13.33
CA ALA A 67 7.35 0.22 14.58
C ALA A 67 6.07 1.01 14.29
N VAL A 68 4.97 0.29 14.05
CA VAL A 68 3.65 0.92 14.12
C VAL A 68 3.38 1.09 15.62
N ASN A 69 3.38 2.33 16.07
CA ASN A 69 2.99 2.71 17.43
C ASN A 69 1.49 2.53 17.60
#